data_AF-A0A101D393-F1
#
_entry.id   AF-A0A101D393-F1
#
_cell.length_a   1.000
_cell.length_b   1.000
_cell.length_c   1.000
_cell.angle_alpha   90.00
_cell.angle_beta   90.00
_cell.angle_gamma   90.00
#
_symmetry.space_group_name_H-M   'P 1'
#
loop_
_entity.id
_entity.type
_entity.pdbx_description
1 polymer ?
#
loop_
_entity_poly.entity_id
_entity_poly.type
_entity_poly.pdbx_seq_one_letter_code
_entity_poly.pdbx_strand_id
1 'polypeptide(L)'
;MLLNIFAGNPLYGLDEEYAFFYDETNNIRKFWIRDDGFNEQPKNFVLGGIAHKKSEPLTGLDELVKSLHIQKSAKEIKFNQLATGSYLGVLNSRKIRTLLEWLSANGVFIHYTNFNILYWSLVDIVDSLWDEPELRQYMPYVMHIKGELFNLANADLDRLVPILKKYRFPNVQRNASFSFMTEFSDLLESVSKKPQSDISELVIYMVRKAANLPELPFIVDNEDDVLIDSFDSLFLRPLYIYPTSSHTFDNETEVQEALGNTQIGYKGRFVEYSFVDSRDCIEIQLSDGICGLLGSHFNFLEEHSVEELIEIKKNLNPVQRQTLSLLRKLIDISDTQSNGFMYRISPMDSDYKNDYFLHDRTLPDHLV
;
A
#
# COMPACT_ATOMS: atom_id res chain seq x y z
N MET A 1 -7.16 20.45 -12.68
CA MET A 1 -7.72 19.09 -12.60
C MET A 1 -6.65 18.25 -11.91
N LEU A 2 -6.89 17.83 -10.67
CA LEU A 2 -5.95 16.96 -9.97
C LEU A 2 -5.98 15.60 -10.69
N LEU A 3 -4.81 15.11 -11.11
CA LEU A 3 -4.66 13.81 -11.76
C LEU A 3 -4.37 12.76 -10.69
N ASN A 4 -4.84 11.53 -10.89
CA ASN A 4 -4.24 10.40 -10.21
C ASN A 4 -2.81 10.27 -10.75
N ILE A 5 -1.83 10.68 -9.93
CA ILE A 5 -0.42 10.87 -10.29
C ILE A 5 0.19 9.61 -10.95
N PHE A 6 -0.37 8.43 -10.69
CA PHE A 6 0.13 7.15 -11.21
C PHE A 6 -0.79 6.49 -12.26
N ALA A 7 -2.11 6.77 -12.24
CA ALA A 7 -3.05 6.13 -13.18
C ALA A 7 -3.41 6.99 -14.41
N GLY A 8 -3.00 8.26 -14.46
CA GLY A 8 -3.31 9.17 -15.57
C GLY A 8 -4.80 9.53 -15.71
N ASN A 9 -5.68 8.97 -14.88
CA ASN A 9 -7.09 9.28 -14.87
C ASN A 9 -7.38 10.55 -14.06
N PRO A 10 -8.29 11.42 -14.53
CA PRO A 10 -8.76 12.54 -13.74
C PRO A 10 -9.48 12.03 -12.49
N LEU A 11 -9.26 12.72 -11.36
CA LEU A 11 -10.01 12.43 -10.15
C LEU A 11 -11.47 12.87 -10.30
N TYR A 12 -12.40 12.09 -9.79
CA TYR A 12 -13.83 12.40 -9.73
C TYR A 12 -14.37 12.19 -8.32
N GLY A 13 -15.57 12.73 -8.04
CA GLY A 13 -16.19 12.63 -6.71
C GLY A 13 -15.51 13.50 -5.65
N LEU A 14 -14.75 14.53 -6.06
CA LEU A 14 -14.05 15.44 -5.16
C LEU A 14 -14.89 16.66 -4.73
N ASP A 15 -16.04 16.88 -5.36
CA ASP A 15 -16.91 18.04 -5.09
C ASP A 15 -17.82 17.84 -3.86
N GLU A 16 -17.99 16.58 -3.44
CA GLU A 16 -18.75 16.22 -2.24
C GLU A 16 -17.90 16.40 -0.98
N GLU A 17 -18.55 16.69 0.14
CA GLU A 17 -17.89 16.81 1.44
C GLU A 17 -18.09 15.53 2.26
N TYR A 18 -16.97 14.92 2.66
CA TYR A 18 -16.95 13.70 3.45
C TYR A 18 -16.42 13.94 4.86
N ALA A 19 -16.75 13.02 5.76
CA ALA A 19 -16.03 12.82 7.00
C ALA A 19 -15.24 11.51 6.87
N PHE A 20 -13.92 11.61 6.92
CA PHE A 20 -13.00 10.48 6.84
C PHE A 20 -12.46 10.13 8.21
N PHE A 21 -12.35 8.83 8.45
CA PHE A 21 -11.75 8.27 9.66
C PHE A 21 -10.62 7.34 9.25
N TYR A 22 -9.49 7.44 9.95
CA TYR A 22 -8.24 6.78 9.59
C TYR A 22 -7.68 5.95 10.74
N ASP A 23 -7.16 4.79 10.38
CA ASP A 23 -6.19 4.02 11.15
C ASP A 23 -5.10 3.50 10.20
N GLU A 24 -4.05 2.89 10.74
CA GLU A 24 -2.94 2.35 9.96
C GLU A 24 -2.46 0.98 10.39
N THR A 25 -1.72 0.30 9.51
CA THR A 25 -1.10 -0.99 9.83
C THR A 25 0.34 -0.83 10.31
N ASN A 26 0.76 -1.75 11.18
CA ASN A 26 2.15 -2.04 11.56
C ASN A 26 2.97 -0.92 12.22
N ASN A 27 2.46 0.33 12.35
CA ASN A 27 3.11 1.52 12.94
C ASN A 27 4.65 1.51 12.86
N ILE A 28 5.16 1.24 11.65
CA ILE A 28 6.57 0.96 11.42
C ILE A 28 7.44 2.21 11.55
N ARG A 29 6.86 3.39 11.30
CA ARG A 29 7.44 4.74 11.39
C ARG A 29 8.62 5.02 10.46
N LYS A 30 9.61 4.13 10.48
CA LYS A 30 10.79 4.13 9.62
C LYS A 30 11.12 2.71 9.18
N PHE A 31 11.57 2.57 7.94
CA PHE A 31 12.07 1.32 7.39
C PHE A 31 13.55 1.45 7.05
N TRP A 32 14.39 0.58 7.63
CA TRP A 32 15.85 0.67 7.54
C TRP A 32 16.50 -0.71 7.68
N ILE A 33 17.77 -0.79 7.27
CA ILE A 33 18.54 -2.04 7.22
C ILE A 33 19.48 -2.13 8.42
N ARG A 34 19.27 -3.15 9.26
CA ARG A 34 20.17 -3.56 10.34
C ARG A 34 21.27 -4.49 9.80
N ASP A 35 22.23 -4.83 10.66
CA ASP A 35 23.28 -5.80 10.31
C ASP A 35 22.72 -7.23 10.10
N ASP A 36 21.55 -7.52 10.66
CA ASP A 36 20.90 -8.84 10.65
C ASP A 36 19.63 -8.92 9.77
N GLY A 37 19.35 -7.89 8.97
CA GLY A 37 18.17 -7.84 8.09
C GLY A 37 17.45 -6.49 8.15
N PHE A 38 16.19 -6.47 7.73
CA PHE A 38 15.33 -5.29 7.91
C PHE A 38 14.90 -5.11 9.37
N ASN A 39 14.55 -3.89 9.77
CA ASN A 39 14.04 -3.69 11.12
C ASN A 39 12.72 -4.38 11.40
N GLU A 40 11.88 -4.44 10.39
CA GLU A 40 10.57 -5.06 10.38
C GLU A 40 10.41 -5.89 9.11
N GLN A 41 9.42 -6.77 9.11
CA GLN A 41 9.09 -7.51 7.89
C GLN A 41 8.59 -6.54 6.79
N PRO A 42 9.00 -6.70 5.52
CA PRO A 42 8.65 -5.81 4.41
C PRO A 42 7.19 -5.97 3.95
N LYS A 43 6.24 -5.93 4.89
CA LYS A 43 4.79 -6.02 4.65
C LYS A 43 4.24 -4.70 4.13
N ASN A 44 3.12 -4.77 3.42
CA ASN A 44 2.38 -3.59 3.01
C ASN A 44 1.95 -2.76 4.23
N PHE A 45 2.15 -1.46 4.12
CA PHE A 45 1.56 -0.45 4.99
C PHE A 45 0.24 0.01 4.39
N VAL A 46 -0.81 0.04 5.20
CA VAL A 46 -2.13 0.53 4.80
C VAL A 46 -2.52 1.64 5.74
N LEU A 47 -2.80 2.82 5.18
CA LEU A 47 -3.48 3.93 5.86
C LEU A 47 -4.87 4.04 5.26
N GLY A 48 -5.93 3.99 6.05
CA GLY A 48 -7.28 4.02 5.51
C GLY A 48 -8.35 3.91 6.57
N GLY A 49 -9.55 3.50 6.16
CA GLY A 49 -10.65 3.30 7.09
C GLY A 49 -11.99 3.48 6.41
N ILE A 50 -12.90 4.15 7.12
CA ILE A 50 -14.24 4.43 6.64
C ILE A 50 -14.45 5.91 6.33
N ALA A 51 -15.40 6.19 5.44
CA ALA A 51 -15.86 7.53 5.15
C ALA A 51 -17.38 7.55 4.95
N HIS A 52 -18.00 8.67 5.28
CA HIS A 52 -19.41 8.95 4.95
C HIS A 52 -19.56 10.40 4.50
N LYS A 53 -20.66 10.74 3.85
CA LYS A 53 -20.94 12.14 3.50
C LYS A 53 -21.18 12.96 4.77
N LYS A 54 -20.68 14.19 4.83
CA LYS A 54 -20.95 15.09 5.99
C LYS A 54 -22.44 15.33 6.20
N SER A 55 -23.22 15.36 5.13
CA SER A 55 -24.69 15.52 5.17
C SER A 55 -25.43 14.30 5.73
N GLU A 56 -24.78 13.14 5.81
CA GLU A 56 -25.37 11.87 6.22
C GLU A 56 -24.48 11.21 7.29
N PRO A 57 -24.50 11.72 8.54
CA PRO A 57 -23.75 11.11 9.64
C PRO A 57 -24.17 9.67 9.92
N LEU A 58 -23.25 8.86 10.42
CA LEU A 58 -23.53 7.47 10.77
C LEU A 58 -24.56 7.36 11.89
N THR A 59 -25.44 6.38 11.78
CA THR A 59 -26.43 6.04 12.80
C THR A 59 -26.39 4.53 13.06
N GLY A 60 -26.93 4.06 14.19
CA GLY A 60 -26.98 2.62 14.48
C GLY A 60 -25.66 1.97 14.93
N LEU A 61 -24.66 2.77 15.33
CA LEU A 61 -23.37 2.28 15.81
C LEU A 61 -23.54 1.33 17.02
N ASP A 62 -24.40 1.67 17.98
CA ASP A 62 -24.68 0.82 19.15
C ASP A 62 -25.19 -0.58 18.77
N GLU A 63 -26.00 -0.67 17.71
CA GLU A 63 -26.52 -1.94 17.21
C GLU A 63 -25.43 -2.76 16.53
N LEU A 64 -24.55 -2.09 15.77
CA LEU A 64 -23.35 -2.72 15.21
C LEU A 64 -22.47 -3.30 16.32
N VAL A 65 -22.09 -2.50 17.32
CA VAL A 65 -21.21 -2.95 18.42
C VAL A 65 -21.78 -4.19 19.11
N LYS A 66 -23.10 -4.21 19.37
CA LYS A 66 -23.78 -5.38 19.95
C LYS A 66 -23.71 -6.61 19.03
N SER A 67 -23.88 -6.41 17.73
CA SER A 67 -23.87 -7.49 16.73
C SER A 67 -22.49 -8.12 16.50
N LEU A 68 -21.40 -7.38 16.76
CA LEU A 68 -20.04 -7.88 16.64
C LEU A 68 -19.67 -8.87 17.76
N HIS A 69 -20.48 -8.96 18.82
CA HIS A 69 -20.28 -9.90 19.93
C HIS A 69 -18.84 -9.87 20.49
N ILE A 70 -18.31 -8.66 20.68
CA ILE A 70 -16.99 -8.47 21.29
C ILE A 70 -17.09 -8.73 22.80
N GLN A 71 -15.99 -9.17 23.40
CA GLN A 71 -15.95 -9.43 24.84
C GLN A 71 -16.30 -8.15 25.62
N LYS A 72 -17.16 -8.27 26.65
CA LYS A 72 -17.64 -7.12 27.45
C LYS A 72 -16.52 -6.32 28.14
N SER A 73 -15.35 -6.93 28.34
CA SER A 73 -14.18 -6.30 28.94
C SER A 73 -13.35 -5.48 27.95
N ALA A 74 -13.61 -5.62 26.64
CA ALA A 74 -12.95 -4.80 25.63
C ALA A 74 -13.39 -3.34 25.78
N LYS A 75 -12.42 -2.43 25.82
CA LYS A 75 -12.67 -0.99 25.91
C LYS A 75 -12.95 -0.36 24.54
N GLU A 76 -12.62 -1.07 23.47
CA GLU A 76 -12.71 -0.65 22.09
C GLU A 76 -12.71 -1.88 21.18
N ILE A 77 -13.19 -1.71 19.95
CA ILE A 77 -13.07 -2.67 18.86
C ILE A 77 -11.64 -2.58 18.31
N LYS A 78 -10.95 -3.72 18.23
CA LYS A 78 -9.69 -3.81 17.48
C LYS A 78 -9.73 -4.95 16.47
N PHE A 79 -8.99 -4.87 15.37
CA PHE A 79 -8.96 -5.86 14.30
C PHE A 79 -8.68 -7.27 14.84
N ASN A 80 -7.74 -7.41 15.77
CA ASN A 80 -7.39 -8.69 16.40
C ASN A 80 -8.53 -9.32 17.23
N GLN A 81 -9.59 -8.57 17.56
CA GLN A 81 -10.80 -9.07 18.19
C GLN A 81 -11.86 -9.47 17.15
N LEU A 82 -11.81 -8.88 15.96
CA LEU A 82 -12.67 -9.18 14.83
C LEU A 82 -12.19 -10.45 14.11
N ALA A 83 -10.89 -10.62 13.92
CA ALA A 83 -10.30 -11.79 13.30
C ALA A 83 -8.86 -12.03 13.75
N THR A 84 -8.40 -13.27 13.61
CA THR A 84 -7.02 -13.68 13.92
C THR A 84 -6.57 -14.75 12.94
N GLY A 85 -5.25 -14.91 12.76
CA GLY A 85 -4.66 -15.97 11.94
C GLY A 85 -4.42 -15.54 10.49
N SER A 86 -4.32 -16.51 9.58
CA SER A 86 -4.08 -16.25 8.15
C SER A 86 -5.26 -15.50 7.51
N TYR A 87 -5.02 -14.89 6.36
CA TYR A 87 -6.08 -14.18 5.60
C TYR A 87 -7.30 -15.06 5.31
N LEU A 88 -7.09 -16.35 4.98
CA LEU A 88 -8.20 -17.29 4.81
C LEU A 88 -8.99 -17.53 6.11
N GLY A 89 -8.34 -17.43 7.27
CA GLY A 89 -8.98 -17.41 8.59
C GLY A 89 -9.76 -16.11 8.82
N VAL A 90 -9.20 -14.97 8.43
CA VAL A 90 -9.88 -13.65 8.48
C VAL A 90 -11.16 -13.68 7.65
N LEU A 91 -11.12 -14.23 6.43
CA LEU A 91 -12.30 -14.37 5.57
C LEU A 91 -13.39 -15.29 6.15
N ASN A 92 -13.04 -16.20 7.06
CA ASN A 92 -14.00 -17.03 7.78
C ASN A 92 -14.64 -16.32 8.99
N SER A 93 -14.11 -15.16 9.40
CA SER A 93 -14.63 -14.44 10.56
C SER A 93 -16.06 -13.96 10.33
N ARG A 94 -16.95 -14.39 11.23
CA ARG A 94 -18.32 -13.87 11.29
C ARG A 94 -18.34 -12.37 11.60
N LYS A 95 -17.44 -11.88 12.47
CA LYS A 95 -17.41 -10.48 12.89
C LYS A 95 -16.99 -9.56 11.76
N ILE A 96 -15.98 -9.96 10.96
CA ILE A 96 -15.60 -9.25 9.74
C ILE A 96 -16.78 -9.20 8.78
N ARG A 97 -17.45 -10.33 8.52
CA ARG A 97 -18.62 -10.33 7.65
C ARG A 97 -19.74 -9.41 8.15
N THR A 98 -20.05 -9.44 9.45
CA THR A 98 -21.05 -8.56 10.06
C THR A 98 -20.67 -7.08 9.92
N LEU A 99 -19.40 -6.73 10.09
CA LEU A 99 -18.91 -5.37 9.84
C LEU A 99 -19.15 -4.94 8.38
N LEU A 100 -18.70 -5.76 7.41
CA LEU A 100 -18.83 -5.41 5.99
C LEU A 100 -20.29 -5.32 5.53
N GLU A 101 -21.17 -6.20 6.04
CA GLU A 101 -22.61 -6.16 5.79
C GLU A 101 -23.22 -4.86 6.32
N TRP A 102 -22.87 -4.47 7.54
CA TRP A 102 -23.38 -3.25 8.15
C TRP A 102 -22.90 -1.99 7.41
N LEU A 103 -21.62 -1.91 7.05
CA LEU A 103 -21.08 -0.78 6.28
C LEU A 103 -21.83 -0.62 4.94
N SER A 104 -22.01 -1.74 4.24
CA SER A 104 -22.74 -1.75 2.96
C SER A 104 -24.20 -1.33 3.11
N ALA A 105 -24.86 -1.73 4.20
CA ALA A 105 -26.27 -1.42 4.45
C ALA A 105 -26.51 0.04 4.85
N ASN A 106 -25.50 0.70 5.44
CA ASN A 106 -25.58 2.06 5.94
C ASN A 106 -24.94 3.10 5.01
N GLY A 107 -24.63 2.73 3.75
CA GLY A 107 -24.06 3.65 2.77
C GLY A 107 -22.67 4.15 3.15
N VAL A 108 -21.92 3.39 3.94
CA VAL A 108 -20.57 3.75 4.39
C VAL A 108 -19.57 3.35 3.31
N PHE A 109 -18.67 4.27 2.99
CA PHE A 109 -17.56 4.05 2.07
C PHE A 109 -16.33 3.56 2.82
N ILE A 110 -15.44 2.87 2.11
CA ILE A 110 -14.09 2.58 2.56
C ILE A 110 -13.09 3.33 1.69
N HIS A 111 -12.00 3.75 2.30
CA HIS A 111 -10.88 4.40 1.63
C HIS A 111 -9.57 3.81 2.15
N TYR A 112 -8.54 3.79 1.30
CA TYR A 112 -7.21 3.33 1.69
C TYR A 112 -6.12 3.83 0.75
N THR A 113 -4.93 3.97 1.32
CA THR A 113 -3.64 3.97 0.63
C THR A 113 -2.93 2.67 0.98
N ASN A 114 -2.73 1.79 -0.01
CA ASN A 114 -1.84 0.64 0.11
C ASN A 114 -0.45 1.02 -0.34
N PHE A 115 0.56 0.70 0.46
CA PHE A 115 1.92 1.12 0.24
C PHE A 115 2.88 -0.06 0.46
N ASN A 116 3.41 -0.60 -0.63
CA ASN A 116 4.40 -1.67 -0.58
C ASN A 116 5.77 -1.05 -0.26
N ILE A 117 6.22 -1.22 0.98
CA ILE A 117 7.40 -0.53 1.52
C ILE A 117 8.69 -0.93 0.78
N LEU A 118 8.84 -2.20 0.41
CA LEU A 118 10.02 -2.66 -0.31
C LEU A 118 10.01 -2.19 -1.76
N TYR A 119 8.87 -2.22 -2.43
CA TYR A 119 8.71 -1.63 -3.77
C TYR A 119 9.12 -0.16 -3.77
N TRP A 120 8.56 0.64 -2.86
CA TRP A 120 8.91 2.06 -2.72
C TRP A 120 10.42 2.27 -2.49
N SER A 121 11.03 1.41 -1.67
CA SER A 121 12.46 1.49 -1.37
C SER A 121 13.36 1.24 -2.59
N LEU A 122 12.89 0.53 -3.61
CA LEU A 122 13.73 0.09 -4.74
C LEU A 122 13.52 0.89 -6.02
N VAL A 123 12.36 1.55 -6.21
CA VAL A 123 12.03 2.22 -7.47
C VAL A 123 12.96 3.40 -7.80
N ASP A 124 13.64 3.97 -6.82
CA ASP A 124 14.64 5.04 -7.01
C ASP A 124 15.86 4.58 -7.82
N ILE A 125 16.16 3.27 -7.83
CA ILE A 125 17.17 2.69 -8.72
C ILE A 125 16.76 2.92 -10.18
N VAL A 126 15.47 2.70 -10.51
CA VAL A 126 14.93 2.90 -11.86
C VAL A 126 14.82 4.38 -12.18
N ASP A 127 14.37 5.20 -11.23
CA ASP A 127 14.20 6.64 -11.46
C ASP A 127 15.53 7.36 -11.71
N SER A 128 16.64 6.80 -11.21
CA SER A 128 18.00 7.28 -11.47
C SER A 128 18.47 7.09 -12.92
N LEU A 129 17.73 6.35 -13.76
CA LEU A 129 18.19 5.95 -15.08
C LEU A 129 17.72 6.87 -16.22
N TRP A 130 16.78 7.78 -15.94
CA TRP A 130 16.02 8.46 -17.00
C TRP A 130 16.70 9.67 -17.64
N ASP A 131 17.83 10.10 -17.10
CA ASP A 131 18.68 11.11 -17.72
C ASP A 131 19.55 10.56 -18.86
N GLU A 132 19.73 9.23 -18.92
CA GLU A 132 20.44 8.57 -20.01
C GLU A 132 19.53 8.45 -21.26
N PRO A 133 19.84 9.12 -22.39
CA PRO A 133 18.94 9.20 -23.54
C PRO A 133 18.55 7.84 -24.11
N GLU A 134 19.47 6.87 -24.12
CA GLU A 134 19.18 5.53 -24.62
C GLU A 134 18.23 4.76 -23.69
N LEU A 135 18.28 4.99 -22.37
CA LEU A 135 17.37 4.33 -21.44
C LEU A 135 16.00 5.01 -21.43
N ARG A 136 15.98 6.33 -21.63
CA ARG A 136 14.75 7.13 -21.67
C ARG A 136 13.74 6.69 -22.73
N GLN A 137 14.18 6.02 -23.80
CA GLN A 137 13.26 5.48 -24.81
C GLN A 137 12.29 4.43 -24.23
N TYR A 138 12.64 3.79 -23.11
CA TYR A 138 11.82 2.79 -22.42
C TYR A 138 10.88 3.39 -21.36
N MET A 139 10.88 4.72 -21.18
CA MET A 139 9.99 5.41 -20.24
C MET A 139 8.49 5.06 -20.40
N PRO A 140 7.94 4.80 -21.60
CA PRO A 140 6.56 4.32 -21.73
C PRO A 140 6.27 3.01 -20.98
N TYR A 141 7.29 2.21 -20.68
CA TYR A 141 7.19 0.94 -19.95
C TYR A 141 7.62 1.06 -18.48
N VAL A 142 7.76 2.28 -17.93
CA VAL A 142 8.27 2.52 -16.56
C VAL A 142 7.57 1.69 -15.48
N MET A 143 6.25 1.52 -15.56
CA MET A 143 5.50 0.71 -14.58
C MET A 143 5.86 -0.78 -14.65
N HIS A 144 6.10 -1.30 -15.86
CA HIS A 144 6.52 -2.69 -16.08
C HIS A 144 7.97 -2.89 -15.59
N ILE A 145 8.84 -1.93 -15.89
CA ILE A 145 10.26 -1.94 -15.49
C ILE A 145 10.39 -1.91 -13.96
N LYS A 146 9.66 -1.01 -13.29
CA LYS A 146 9.64 -0.90 -11.82
C LYS A 146 9.07 -2.16 -11.18
N GLY A 147 7.95 -2.67 -11.70
CA GLY A 147 7.33 -3.90 -11.22
C GLY A 147 8.28 -5.10 -11.33
N GLU A 148 8.93 -5.27 -12.49
CA GLU A 148 9.82 -6.40 -12.72
C GLU A 148 11.15 -6.29 -11.93
N LEU A 149 11.70 -5.09 -11.75
CA LEU A 149 12.84 -4.88 -10.86
C LEU A 149 12.51 -5.31 -9.43
N PHE A 150 11.32 -4.96 -8.94
CA PHE A 150 10.85 -5.44 -7.64
C PHE A 150 10.68 -6.96 -7.61
N ASN A 151 10.04 -7.57 -8.61
CA ASN A 151 9.83 -9.02 -8.65
C ASN A 151 11.14 -9.79 -8.58
N LEU A 152 12.13 -9.39 -9.39
CA LEU A 152 13.45 -10.00 -9.41
C LEU A 152 14.18 -9.78 -8.07
N ALA A 153 14.16 -8.56 -7.52
CA ALA A 153 14.83 -8.27 -6.25
C ALA A 153 14.18 -9.02 -5.06
N ASN A 154 12.85 -9.10 -5.03
CA ASN A 154 12.08 -9.73 -3.95
C ASN A 154 12.12 -11.26 -3.99
N ALA A 155 12.59 -11.86 -5.09
CA ALA A 155 12.70 -13.31 -5.23
C ALA A 155 13.74 -13.95 -4.27
N ASP A 156 14.71 -13.17 -3.80
CA ASP A 156 15.76 -13.64 -2.88
C ASP A 156 16.21 -12.52 -1.92
N LEU A 157 15.38 -12.25 -0.91
CA LEU A 157 15.66 -11.23 0.10
C LEU A 157 16.93 -11.53 0.91
N ASP A 158 17.23 -12.82 1.13
CA ASP A 158 18.42 -13.25 1.89
C ASP A 158 19.72 -12.82 1.20
N ARG A 159 19.73 -12.72 -0.14
CA ARG A 159 20.85 -12.15 -0.90
C ARG A 159 20.72 -10.66 -1.18
N LEU A 160 19.51 -10.15 -1.38
CA LEU A 160 19.28 -8.72 -1.61
C LEU A 160 19.75 -7.87 -0.42
N VAL A 161 19.30 -8.20 0.79
CA VAL A 161 19.51 -7.35 1.97
C VAL A 161 21.00 -7.14 2.29
N PRO A 162 21.86 -8.17 2.26
CA PRO A 162 23.31 -7.97 2.42
C PRO A 162 23.93 -7.06 1.35
N ILE A 163 23.45 -7.12 0.10
CA ILE A 163 23.92 -6.22 -0.97
C ILE A 163 23.54 -4.78 -0.64
N LEU A 164 22.27 -4.52 -0.33
CA LEU A 164 21.81 -3.18 0.04
C LEU A 164 22.60 -2.62 1.23
N LYS A 165 22.79 -3.43 2.28
CA LYS A 165 23.56 -3.06 3.48
C LYS A 165 25.03 -2.76 3.19
N LYS A 166 25.68 -3.60 2.35
CA LYS A 166 27.09 -3.44 1.97
C LYS A 166 27.36 -2.07 1.34
N TYR A 167 26.41 -1.54 0.58
CA TYR A 167 26.55 -0.26 -0.13
C TYR A 167 25.81 0.89 0.54
N ARG A 168 25.35 0.74 1.79
CA ARG A 168 24.63 1.76 2.56
C ARG A 168 23.36 2.27 1.88
N PHE A 169 22.73 1.44 1.06
CA PHE A 169 21.57 1.83 0.26
C PHE A 169 20.45 2.41 1.16
N PRO A 170 19.81 3.53 0.79
CA PRO A 170 19.84 4.20 -0.51
C PRO A 170 20.94 5.27 -0.65
N ASN A 171 21.98 5.27 0.19
CA ASN A 171 23.11 6.19 0.10
C ASN A 171 24.38 5.54 -0.51
N VAL A 172 24.25 5.08 -1.75
CA VAL A 172 25.37 4.46 -2.47
C VAL A 172 26.45 5.50 -2.72
N GLN A 173 27.67 5.24 -2.25
CA GLN A 173 28.78 6.15 -2.52
C GLN A 173 29.08 6.19 -4.02
N ARG A 174 29.29 7.39 -4.59
CA ARG A 174 29.50 7.58 -6.04
C ARG A 174 30.66 6.76 -6.61
N ASN A 175 31.71 6.51 -5.82
CA ASN A 175 32.84 5.67 -6.21
C ASN A 175 32.55 4.15 -6.12
N ALA A 176 31.43 3.76 -5.52
CA ALA A 176 30.96 2.39 -5.36
C ALA A 176 29.77 2.05 -6.27
N SER A 177 29.19 3.03 -6.99
CA SER A 177 28.03 2.83 -7.87
C SER A 177 28.24 1.72 -8.91
N PHE A 178 29.43 1.64 -9.52
CA PHE A 178 29.77 0.55 -10.45
C PHE A 178 29.66 -0.83 -9.79
N SER A 179 30.25 -0.99 -8.60
CA SER A 179 30.25 -2.26 -7.87
C SER A 179 28.85 -2.63 -7.37
N PHE A 180 28.10 -1.66 -6.85
CA PHE A 180 26.70 -1.86 -6.43
C PHE A 180 25.85 -2.36 -7.59
N MET A 181 25.82 -1.62 -8.72
CA MET A 181 24.97 -1.97 -9.85
C MET A 181 25.36 -3.29 -10.50
N THR A 182 26.66 -3.62 -10.53
CA THR A 182 27.13 -4.92 -11.04
C THR A 182 26.62 -6.07 -10.16
N GLU A 183 26.85 -6.01 -8.85
CA GLU A 183 26.45 -7.05 -7.91
C GLU A 183 24.93 -7.18 -7.79
N PHE A 184 24.22 -6.05 -7.85
CA PHE A 184 22.76 -6.04 -7.93
C PHE A 184 22.27 -6.69 -9.23
N SER A 185 22.86 -6.37 -10.39
CA SER A 185 22.49 -7.01 -11.67
C SER A 185 22.76 -8.52 -11.68
N ASP A 186 23.83 -8.98 -11.04
CA ASP A 186 24.17 -10.39 -10.92
C ASP A 186 23.15 -11.13 -10.04
N LEU A 187 22.64 -10.49 -8.98
CA LEU A 187 21.50 -11.00 -8.22
C LEU A 187 20.28 -11.17 -9.12
N LEU A 188 19.85 -10.10 -9.82
CA LEU A 188 18.66 -10.13 -10.67
C LEU A 188 18.76 -11.21 -11.76
N GLU A 189 19.92 -11.36 -12.41
CA GLU A 189 20.13 -12.40 -13.42
C GLU A 189 20.08 -13.80 -12.81
N SER A 190 20.63 -13.99 -11.61
CA SER A 190 20.68 -15.32 -10.96
C SER A 190 19.31 -15.88 -10.57
N VAL A 191 18.34 -15.00 -10.27
CA VAL A 191 16.97 -15.39 -9.88
C VAL A 191 15.98 -15.38 -11.05
N SER A 192 16.34 -14.75 -12.16
CA SER A 192 15.50 -14.69 -13.36
C SER A 192 15.16 -16.08 -13.90
N LYS A 193 13.90 -16.28 -14.29
CA LYS A 193 13.42 -17.53 -14.93
C LYS A 193 14.08 -17.72 -16.29
N LYS A 194 14.20 -18.99 -16.74
CA LYS A 194 14.72 -19.34 -18.08
C LYS A 194 13.67 -20.11 -18.90
N PRO A 195 13.35 -19.67 -20.14
CA PRO A 195 13.83 -18.45 -20.80
C PRO A 195 13.37 -17.18 -20.06
N GLN A 196 14.18 -16.11 -20.14
CA GLN A 196 13.84 -14.82 -19.55
C GLN A 196 12.69 -14.18 -20.35
N SER A 197 11.87 -13.37 -19.68
CA SER A 197 10.90 -12.53 -20.38
C SER A 197 11.60 -11.30 -20.97
N ASP A 198 11.05 -10.72 -22.03
CA ASP A 198 11.58 -9.49 -22.65
C ASP A 198 11.75 -8.36 -21.61
N ILE A 199 10.84 -8.26 -20.64
CA ILE A 199 10.91 -7.24 -19.58
C ILE A 199 12.02 -7.54 -18.56
N SER A 200 12.21 -8.81 -18.19
CA SER A 200 13.32 -9.22 -17.30
C SER A 200 14.67 -8.94 -17.97
N GLU A 201 14.81 -9.27 -19.26
CA GLU A 201 16.02 -8.98 -20.05
C GLU A 201 16.29 -7.48 -20.09
N LEU A 202 15.26 -6.66 -20.33
CA LEU A 202 15.36 -5.20 -20.34
C LEU A 202 15.80 -4.66 -18.97
N VAL A 203 15.18 -5.09 -17.87
CA VAL A 203 15.55 -4.63 -16.51
C VAL A 203 17.01 -4.95 -16.21
N ILE A 204 17.45 -6.19 -16.47
CA ILE A 204 18.83 -6.61 -16.23
C ILE A 204 19.79 -5.79 -17.10
N TYR A 205 19.46 -5.57 -18.38
CA TYR A 205 20.23 -4.71 -19.28
C TYR A 205 20.37 -3.28 -18.74
N MET A 206 19.26 -2.67 -18.31
CA MET A 206 19.23 -1.31 -17.78
C MET A 206 20.09 -1.16 -16.53
N VAL A 207 19.98 -2.09 -15.58
CA VAL A 207 20.77 -2.10 -14.34
C VAL A 207 22.27 -2.30 -14.66
N ARG A 208 22.62 -3.17 -15.61
CA ARG A 208 24.01 -3.34 -16.06
C ARG A 208 24.57 -2.07 -16.69
N LYS A 209 23.77 -1.41 -17.52
CA LYS A 209 24.17 -0.14 -18.15
C LYS A 209 24.36 0.95 -17.10
N ALA A 210 23.49 0.99 -16.09
CA ALA A 210 23.55 1.94 -14.99
C ALA A 210 24.89 1.92 -14.22
N ALA A 211 25.58 0.78 -14.18
CA ALA A 211 26.91 0.67 -13.56
C ALA A 211 27.95 1.63 -14.15
N ASN A 212 27.77 2.06 -15.41
CA ASN A 212 28.68 2.96 -16.11
C ASN A 212 28.15 4.39 -16.26
N LEU A 213 26.98 4.69 -15.66
CA LEU A 213 26.46 6.05 -15.68
C LEU A 213 27.30 6.95 -14.76
N PRO A 214 27.45 8.23 -15.11
CA PRO A 214 28.25 9.16 -14.31
C PRO A 214 27.64 9.41 -12.93
N GLU A 215 26.32 9.31 -12.79
CA GLU A 215 25.60 9.53 -11.55
C GLU A 215 24.29 8.74 -11.53
N LEU A 216 23.83 8.40 -10.31
CA LEU A 216 22.55 7.75 -10.04
C LEU A 216 21.82 8.60 -8.97
N PRO A 217 21.14 9.69 -9.37
CA PRO A 217 20.82 10.81 -8.50
C PRO A 217 19.90 10.49 -7.32
N PHE A 218 19.05 9.47 -7.41
CA PHE A 218 18.10 9.13 -6.35
C PHE A 218 18.64 8.11 -5.34
N ILE A 219 19.85 7.57 -5.55
CA ILE A 219 20.47 6.59 -4.66
C ILE A 219 21.81 7.08 -4.09
N VAL A 220 22.01 8.39 -4.03
CA VAL A 220 23.19 9.07 -3.48
C VAL A 220 22.75 10.23 -2.58
N ASP A 221 23.60 10.63 -1.65
CA ASP A 221 23.36 11.73 -0.70
C ASP A 221 22.11 11.55 0.18
N ASN A 222 21.70 10.29 0.39
CA ASN A 222 20.63 9.89 1.31
C ASN A 222 21.19 9.54 2.70
N GLU A 223 20.31 9.23 3.67
CA GLU A 223 20.73 8.67 4.95
C GLU A 223 21.16 7.20 4.80
N ASP A 224 22.28 6.83 5.41
CA ASP A 224 22.82 5.45 5.34
C ASP A 224 21.79 4.45 5.88
N ASP A 225 21.54 3.39 5.10
CA ASP A 225 20.71 2.25 5.49
C ASP A 225 19.21 2.58 5.75
N VAL A 226 18.78 3.84 5.63
CA VAL A 226 17.38 4.26 5.85
C VAL A 226 16.63 4.26 4.52
N LEU A 227 15.78 3.25 4.33
CA LEU A 227 15.00 3.07 3.11
C LEU A 227 13.77 3.98 3.07
N ILE A 228 13.14 4.20 4.22
CA ILE A 228 11.98 5.08 4.40
C ILE A 228 12.15 5.79 5.73
N ASP A 229 12.24 7.12 5.67
CA ASP A 229 12.50 7.99 6.82
C ASP A 229 11.21 8.44 7.54
N SER A 230 10.07 8.43 6.83
CA SER A 230 8.76 8.86 7.32
C SER A 230 7.62 8.35 6.42
N PHE A 231 6.40 8.29 6.97
CA PHE A 231 5.17 7.97 6.23
C PHE A 231 4.24 9.18 6.07
N ASP A 232 4.66 10.37 6.51
CA ASP A 232 3.86 11.60 6.61
C ASP A 232 3.18 11.98 5.28
N SER A 233 3.87 11.73 4.16
CA SER A 233 3.33 12.01 2.83
C SER A 233 2.03 11.24 2.55
N LEU A 234 1.87 10.04 3.12
CA LEU A 234 0.66 9.23 2.99
C LEU A 234 -0.51 9.85 3.78
N PHE A 235 -0.24 10.45 4.94
CA PHE A 235 -1.23 11.16 5.76
C PHE A 235 -1.61 12.52 5.17
N LEU A 236 -0.66 13.20 4.53
CA LEU A 236 -0.90 14.49 3.85
C LEU A 236 -1.73 14.33 2.57
N ARG A 237 -1.53 13.24 1.83
CA ARG A 237 -2.23 12.99 0.56
C ARG A 237 -3.75 13.21 0.65
N PRO A 238 -4.52 12.54 1.53
CA PRO A 238 -5.96 12.71 1.58
C PRO A 238 -6.39 14.15 1.85
N LEU A 239 -5.61 14.91 2.63
CA LEU A 239 -5.89 16.32 2.94
C LEU A 239 -5.80 17.22 1.69
N TYR A 240 -4.90 16.90 0.76
CA TYR A 240 -4.79 17.60 -0.52
C TYR A 240 -5.85 17.16 -1.54
N ILE A 241 -6.30 15.92 -1.48
CA ILE A 241 -7.31 15.37 -2.41
C ILE A 241 -8.72 15.83 -2.01
N TYR A 242 -9.03 15.89 -0.71
CA TYR A 242 -10.34 16.27 -0.18
C TYR A 242 -10.29 17.48 0.77
N PRO A 243 -9.76 18.63 0.33
CA PRO A 243 -9.52 19.77 1.22
C PRO A 243 -10.78 20.44 1.79
N THR A 244 -11.98 20.06 1.30
CA THR A 244 -13.28 20.52 1.82
C THR A 244 -13.90 19.53 2.83
N SER A 245 -13.33 18.34 2.96
CA SER A 245 -13.78 17.29 3.88
C SER A 245 -13.15 17.45 5.26
N SER A 246 -13.64 16.67 6.23
CA SER A 246 -13.03 16.54 7.57
C SER A 246 -12.27 15.23 7.69
N HIS A 247 -11.13 15.26 8.35
CA HIS A 247 -10.24 14.11 8.48
C HIS A 247 -9.91 13.84 9.95
N THR A 248 -10.25 12.65 10.43
CA THR A 248 -10.01 12.25 11.83
C THR A 248 -9.12 11.03 11.85
N PHE A 249 -7.91 11.17 12.37
CA PHE A 249 -6.91 10.09 12.46
C PHE A 249 -6.90 9.49 13.88
N ASP A 250 -6.60 8.19 14.01
CA ASP A 250 -6.21 7.63 15.31
C ASP A 250 -4.91 8.28 15.80
N ASN A 251 -4.63 8.18 17.09
CA ASN A 251 -3.44 8.76 17.67
C ASN A 251 -2.16 8.06 17.19
N GLU A 252 -1.40 8.73 16.33
CA GLU A 252 -0.03 8.36 15.97
C GLU A 252 0.92 9.51 16.36
N THR A 253 1.80 9.28 17.33
CA THR A 253 2.60 10.36 17.97
C THR A 253 3.60 11.03 17.02
N GLU A 254 4.29 10.28 16.17
CA GLU A 254 5.32 10.83 15.29
C GLU A 254 4.69 11.63 14.16
N VAL A 255 3.62 11.11 13.58
CA VAL A 255 2.84 11.80 12.55
C VAL A 255 2.15 13.04 13.15
N GLN A 256 1.68 12.98 14.40
CA GLN A 256 1.16 14.15 15.11
C GLN A 256 2.21 15.22 15.32
N GLU A 257 3.45 14.84 15.66
CA GLU A 257 4.54 15.81 15.82
C GLU A 257 4.93 16.44 14.48
N ALA A 258 4.99 15.63 13.42
CA ALA A 258 5.31 16.09 12.07
C ALA A 258 4.20 16.99 11.48
N LEU A 259 2.93 16.57 11.64
CA LEU A 259 1.78 17.27 11.08
C LEU A 259 1.21 18.36 11.99
N GLY A 260 1.45 18.32 13.30
CA GLY A 260 0.80 19.20 14.29
C GLY A 260 1.05 20.70 14.07
N ASN A 261 2.10 21.05 13.32
CA ASN A 261 2.42 22.43 12.93
C ASN A 261 2.02 22.76 11.48
N THR A 262 1.50 21.80 10.72
CA THR A 262 1.22 21.93 9.29
C THR A 262 -0.21 22.45 9.07
N GLN A 263 -0.33 23.69 8.62
CA GLN A 263 -1.61 24.24 8.19
C GLN A 263 -1.78 24.13 6.68
N ILE A 264 -2.73 23.31 6.24
CA ILE A 264 -3.04 23.15 4.82
C ILE A 264 -4.15 24.13 4.45
N GLY A 265 -3.84 25.07 3.56
CA GLY A 265 -4.79 26.07 3.07
C GLY A 265 -5.39 25.68 1.71
N TYR A 266 -6.70 25.79 1.58
CA TYR A 266 -7.42 25.62 0.32
C TYR A 266 -8.49 26.69 0.17
N LYS A 267 -8.40 27.47 -0.93
CA LYS A 267 -9.35 28.56 -1.26
C LYS A 267 -9.63 29.51 -0.08
N GLY A 268 -8.60 29.85 0.70
CA GLY A 268 -8.69 30.77 1.84
C GLY A 268 -9.29 30.17 3.12
N ARG A 269 -9.47 28.85 3.18
CA ARG A 269 -9.84 28.10 4.40
C ARG A 269 -8.75 27.10 4.74
N PHE A 270 -8.68 26.68 6.00
CA PHE A 270 -7.83 25.56 6.41
C PHE A 270 -8.59 24.24 6.26
N VAL A 271 -7.88 23.20 5.83
CA VAL A 271 -8.40 21.83 5.81
C VAL A 271 -8.65 21.38 7.24
N GLU A 272 -9.82 20.80 7.48
CA GLU A 272 -10.23 20.31 8.80
C GLU A 272 -9.64 18.92 9.03
N TYR A 273 -8.63 18.82 9.89
CA TYR A 273 -8.14 17.53 10.35
C TYR A 273 -7.82 17.54 11.84
N SER A 274 -7.91 16.36 12.46
CA SER A 274 -7.66 16.16 13.88
C SER A 274 -7.14 14.74 14.16
N PHE A 275 -6.57 14.56 15.34
CA PHE A 275 -6.23 13.25 15.87
C PHE A 275 -7.01 13.00 17.16
N VAL A 276 -7.52 11.79 17.33
CA VAL A 276 -8.38 11.43 18.46
C VAL A 276 -7.96 10.09 19.04
N ASP A 277 -8.32 9.87 20.31
CA ASP A 277 -8.18 8.56 20.94
C ASP A 277 -9.27 7.62 20.41
N SER A 278 -8.88 6.48 19.83
CA SER A 278 -9.80 5.47 19.33
C SER A 278 -10.88 5.06 20.33
N ARG A 279 -10.60 5.12 21.65
CA ARG A 279 -11.57 4.78 22.70
C ARG A 279 -12.80 5.69 22.74
N ASP A 280 -12.66 6.91 22.24
CA ASP A 280 -13.69 7.94 22.25
C ASP A 280 -14.37 8.12 20.87
N CYS A 281 -13.94 7.39 19.84
CA CYS A 281 -14.49 7.48 18.48
C CYS A 281 -14.66 6.09 17.84
N ILE A 282 -15.90 5.62 17.73
CA ILE A 282 -16.21 4.28 17.18
C ILE A 282 -15.76 4.18 15.72
N GLU A 283 -15.87 5.24 14.94
CA GLU A 283 -15.48 5.29 13.53
C GLU A 283 -13.99 5.02 13.30
N ILE A 284 -13.13 5.45 14.23
CA ILE A 284 -11.71 5.07 14.23
C ILE A 284 -11.54 3.58 14.51
N GLN A 285 -12.30 3.03 15.46
CA GLN A 285 -12.26 1.59 15.75
C GLN A 285 -12.78 0.74 14.58
N LEU A 286 -13.75 1.24 13.81
CA LEU A 286 -14.18 0.61 12.56
C LEU A 286 -13.10 0.71 11.48
N SER A 287 -12.37 1.82 11.46
CA SER A 287 -11.23 2.03 10.56
C SER A 287 -10.11 1.03 10.83
N ASP A 288 -9.78 0.73 12.09
CA ASP A 288 -8.86 -0.38 12.45
C ASP A 288 -9.31 -1.71 11.84
N GLY A 289 -10.59 -2.05 11.99
CA GLY A 289 -11.17 -3.26 11.44
C GLY A 289 -11.01 -3.37 9.92
N ILE A 290 -11.14 -2.25 9.20
CA ILE A 290 -10.97 -2.17 7.75
C ILE A 290 -9.50 -2.18 7.36
N CYS A 291 -8.64 -1.41 8.02
CA CYS A 291 -7.19 -1.37 7.77
C CYS A 291 -6.53 -2.72 8.03
N GLY A 292 -6.87 -3.38 9.14
CA GLY A 292 -6.39 -4.72 9.44
C GLY A 292 -6.84 -5.76 8.40
N LEU A 293 -8.09 -5.69 7.93
CA LEU A 293 -8.58 -6.55 6.85
C LEU A 293 -7.83 -6.31 5.53
N LEU A 294 -7.67 -5.04 5.13
CA LEU A 294 -6.98 -4.65 3.90
C LEU A 294 -5.49 -4.98 3.96
N GLY A 295 -4.83 -4.72 5.10
CA GLY A 295 -3.45 -5.11 5.33
C GLY A 295 -3.26 -6.63 5.26
N SER A 296 -4.18 -7.40 5.84
CA SER A 296 -4.17 -8.87 5.70
C SER A 296 -4.39 -9.30 4.24
N HIS A 297 -5.26 -8.62 3.51
CA HIS A 297 -5.52 -8.89 2.09
C HIS A 297 -4.29 -8.62 1.20
N PHE A 298 -3.72 -7.42 1.26
CA PHE A 298 -2.59 -7.05 0.40
C PHE A 298 -1.35 -7.88 0.72
N ASN A 299 -1.06 -8.14 2.00
CA ASN A 299 0.04 -9.05 2.36
C ASN A 299 -0.18 -10.46 1.83
N PHE A 300 -1.41 -10.98 1.90
CA PHE A 300 -1.72 -12.29 1.33
C PHE A 300 -1.47 -12.35 -0.18
N LEU A 301 -1.74 -11.27 -0.93
CA LEU A 301 -1.44 -11.21 -2.37
C LEU A 301 0.07 -11.21 -2.65
N GLU A 302 0.87 -10.55 -1.82
CA GLU A 302 2.34 -10.54 -1.96
C GLU A 302 2.97 -11.88 -1.57
N GLU A 303 2.44 -12.54 -0.55
CA GLU A 303 2.95 -13.81 -0.01
C GLU A 303 2.72 -15.02 -0.93
N HIS A 304 1.91 -14.87 -1.99
CA HIS A 304 1.54 -15.97 -2.88
C HIS A 304 1.84 -15.66 -4.35
N SER A 305 2.24 -16.71 -5.08
CA SER A 305 2.36 -16.66 -6.53
C SER A 305 0.99 -16.56 -7.21
N VAL A 306 0.96 -16.19 -8.49
CA VAL A 306 -0.29 -16.13 -9.26
C VAL A 306 -0.96 -17.51 -9.34
N GLU A 307 -0.16 -18.56 -9.54
CA GLU A 307 -0.63 -19.94 -9.61
C GLU A 307 -1.25 -20.40 -8.28
N GLU A 308 -0.62 -20.06 -7.16
CA GLU A 308 -1.16 -20.33 -5.82
C GLU A 308 -2.47 -19.58 -5.58
N LEU A 309 -2.54 -18.29 -5.96
CA LEU A 309 -3.76 -17.49 -5.83
C LEU A 309 -4.91 -18.05 -6.68
N ILE A 310 -4.64 -18.53 -7.89
CA ILE A 310 -5.63 -19.21 -8.74
C ILE A 310 -6.18 -20.45 -8.02
N GLU A 311 -5.29 -21.29 -7.47
CA GLU A 311 -5.71 -22.52 -6.79
C GLU A 311 -6.46 -22.23 -5.49
N ILE A 312 -6.00 -21.28 -4.69
CA ILE A 312 -6.68 -20.86 -3.47
C ILE A 312 -8.07 -20.31 -3.80
N LYS A 313 -8.19 -19.46 -4.82
CA LYS A 313 -9.46 -18.87 -5.24
C LYS A 313 -10.48 -19.93 -5.69
N LYS A 314 -10.03 -20.96 -6.42
CA LYS A 314 -10.87 -22.11 -6.81
C LYS A 314 -11.39 -22.87 -5.59
N ASN A 315 -10.59 -22.96 -4.52
CA ASN A 315 -10.91 -23.73 -3.32
C ASN A 315 -11.51 -22.92 -2.16
N LEU A 316 -11.83 -21.63 -2.35
CA LEU A 316 -12.50 -20.84 -1.31
C LEU A 316 -13.82 -21.51 -0.91
N ASN A 317 -14.02 -21.63 0.40
CA ASN A 317 -15.27 -22.13 0.94
C ASN A 317 -16.40 -21.07 0.80
N PRO A 318 -17.69 -21.44 0.96
CA PRO A 318 -18.80 -20.50 0.78
C PRO A 318 -18.74 -19.27 1.69
N VAL A 319 -18.27 -19.43 2.93
CA VAL A 319 -18.14 -18.34 3.91
C VAL A 319 -17.07 -17.35 3.45
N GLN A 320 -15.92 -17.84 3.00
CA GLN A 320 -14.83 -17.01 2.50
C GLN A 320 -15.25 -16.25 1.23
N ARG A 321 -15.95 -16.91 0.29
CA ARG A 321 -16.48 -16.27 -0.92
C ARG A 321 -17.47 -15.16 -0.58
N GLN A 322 -18.34 -15.39 0.40
CA GLN A 322 -19.29 -14.37 0.84
C GLN A 322 -18.58 -13.15 1.43
N THR A 323 -17.62 -13.36 2.33
CA THR A 323 -16.85 -12.26 2.94
C THR A 323 -16.05 -11.50 1.88
N LEU A 324 -15.39 -12.20 0.95
CA LEU A 324 -14.65 -11.59 -0.15
C LEU A 324 -15.57 -10.77 -1.08
N SER A 325 -16.76 -11.29 -1.38
CA SER A 325 -17.77 -10.57 -2.18
C SER A 325 -18.27 -9.29 -1.51
N LEU A 326 -18.39 -9.27 -0.18
CA LEU A 326 -18.75 -8.06 0.57
C LEU A 326 -17.63 -7.02 0.54
N LEU A 327 -16.37 -7.44 0.68
CA LEU A 327 -15.22 -6.54 0.55
C LEU A 327 -15.17 -5.93 -0.86
N ARG A 328 -15.29 -6.77 -1.90
CA ARG A 328 -15.39 -6.33 -3.30
C ARG A 328 -16.51 -5.30 -3.48
N LYS A 329 -17.71 -5.59 -2.97
CA LYS A 329 -18.87 -4.69 -3.08
C LYS A 329 -18.59 -3.33 -2.45
N LEU A 330 -17.97 -3.28 -1.27
CA LEU A 330 -17.63 -2.02 -0.61
C LEU A 330 -16.60 -1.22 -1.40
N ILE A 331 -15.58 -1.89 -1.96
CA ILE A 331 -14.61 -1.25 -2.87
C ILE A 331 -15.32 -0.71 -4.11
N ASP A 332 -16.14 -1.51 -4.78
CA ASP A 332 -16.85 -1.10 -6.01
C ASP A 332 -17.76 0.13 -5.76
N ILE A 333 -18.49 0.15 -4.63
CA ILE A 333 -19.36 1.28 -4.25
C ILE A 333 -18.52 2.53 -3.96
N SER A 334 -17.41 2.37 -3.24
CA SER A 334 -16.55 3.48 -2.83
C SER A 334 -15.79 4.07 -4.03
N ASP A 335 -15.28 3.23 -4.92
CA ASP A 335 -14.61 3.66 -6.16
C ASP A 335 -15.60 4.36 -7.10
N THR A 336 -16.83 3.84 -7.22
CA THR A 336 -17.91 4.51 -7.99
C THR A 336 -18.23 5.90 -7.44
N GLN A 337 -18.21 6.07 -6.12
CA GLN A 337 -18.43 7.37 -5.49
C GLN A 337 -17.28 8.33 -5.75
N SER A 338 -16.03 7.85 -5.65
CA SER A 338 -14.84 8.66 -5.88
C SER A 338 -13.59 7.79 -6.05
N ASN A 339 -12.91 7.90 -7.20
CA ASN A 339 -11.64 7.19 -7.45
C ASN A 339 -10.45 7.68 -6.61
N GLY A 340 -10.60 8.79 -5.87
CA GLY A 340 -9.59 9.25 -4.91
C GLY A 340 -9.55 8.45 -3.60
N PHE A 341 -10.58 7.65 -3.30
CA PHE A 341 -10.67 6.85 -2.08
C PHE A 341 -9.69 5.69 -2.05
N MET A 342 -9.28 5.18 -3.20
CA MET A 342 -8.32 4.09 -3.29
C MET A 342 -7.04 4.60 -3.92
N TYR A 343 -5.93 4.24 -3.30
CA TYR A 343 -4.63 4.57 -3.79
C TYR A 343 -3.67 3.44 -3.50
N ARG A 344 -2.82 3.11 -4.47
CA ARG A 344 -1.88 2.01 -4.37
C ARG A 344 -0.54 2.45 -4.90
N ILE A 345 0.48 2.26 -4.06
CA ILE A 345 1.90 2.41 -4.41
C ILE A 345 2.46 0.99 -4.28
N SER A 346 2.34 0.25 -5.37
CA SER A 346 2.69 -1.17 -5.42
C SER A 346 3.19 -1.55 -6.82
N PRO A 347 3.88 -2.69 -6.95
CA PRO A 347 4.19 -3.28 -8.24
C PRO A 347 2.93 -3.49 -9.08
N MET A 348 3.06 -3.42 -10.40
CA MET A 348 1.94 -3.63 -11.32
C MET A 348 1.31 -5.03 -11.16
N ASP A 349 2.13 -6.04 -10.88
CA ASP A 349 1.65 -7.41 -10.67
C ASP A 349 0.77 -7.54 -9.43
N SER A 350 1.03 -6.76 -8.38
CA SER A 350 0.17 -6.69 -7.20
C SER A 350 -1.23 -6.21 -7.55
N ASP A 351 -1.34 -5.24 -8.45
CA ASP A 351 -2.63 -4.77 -8.96
C ASP A 351 -3.34 -5.86 -9.76
N TYR A 352 -2.63 -6.59 -10.63
CA TYR A 352 -3.21 -7.70 -11.38
C TYR A 352 -3.65 -8.85 -10.48
N LYS A 353 -2.86 -9.19 -9.45
CA LYS A 353 -3.23 -10.18 -8.43
C LYS A 353 -4.51 -9.75 -7.70
N ASN A 354 -4.61 -8.48 -7.28
CA ASN A 354 -5.81 -7.94 -6.63
C ASN A 354 -7.03 -8.00 -7.57
N ASP A 355 -6.88 -7.49 -8.79
CA ASP A 355 -7.93 -7.43 -9.79
C ASP A 355 -8.46 -8.83 -10.15
N TYR A 356 -7.57 -9.80 -10.28
CA TYR A 356 -7.95 -11.20 -10.42
C TYR A 356 -8.63 -11.73 -9.17
N PHE A 357 -7.98 -11.65 -8.00
CA PHE A 357 -8.43 -12.33 -6.80
C PHE A 357 -9.74 -11.77 -6.27
N LEU A 358 -9.92 -10.45 -6.30
CA LEU A 358 -11.07 -9.75 -5.73
C LEU A 358 -12.17 -9.45 -6.75
N HIS A 359 -11.83 -9.05 -7.97
CA HIS A 359 -12.81 -8.57 -8.98
C HIS A 359 -13.07 -9.55 -10.13
N ASP A 360 -12.42 -10.71 -10.15
CA ASP A 360 -12.53 -11.72 -11.22
C ASP A 360 -12.08 -11.19 -12.59
N ARG A 361 -11.17 -10.21 -12.62
CA ARG A 361 -10.59 -9.71 -13.88
C ARG A 361 -9.56 -10.72 -14.42
N THR A 362 -9.40 -10.72 -15.74
CA THR A 362 -8.46 -11.61 -16.42
C THR A 362 -7.03 -11.21 -16.08
N LEU A 363 -6.20 -12.19 -15.71
CA LEU A 363 -4.75 -12.00 -15.57
C LEU A 363 -4.13 -11.80 -16.96
N PRO A 364 -3.15 -10.91 -17.10
CA PRO A 364 -2.34 -10.83 -18.31
C PRO A 364 -1.68 -12.17 -18.65
N ASP A 365 -1.57 -12.48 -19.94
CA ASP A 365 -1.00 -13.76 -20.42
C ASP A 365 0.44 -14.02 -19.93
N HIS A 366 1.21 -12.96 -19.62
CA HIS A 366 2.58 -13.10 -19.13
C HIS A 366 2.68 -13.52 -17.64
N LEU A 367 1.56 -13.50 -16.91
CA LEU A 367 1.49 -13.91 -15.51
C LEU A 367 0.88 -15.31 -15.31
N VAL A 368 0.42 -15.97 -16.38
CA VAL A 368 -0.32 -17.25 -16.34
C VAL A 368 0.51 -18.42 -16.84
#